data_AF-A0A9P5XWX5-F1
#
_entry.id   AF-A0A9P5XWX5-F1
#
_cell.length_a   1.000
_cell.length_b   1.000
_cell.length_c   1.000
_cell.angle_alpha   90.00
_cell.angle_beta   90.00
_cell.angle_gamma   90.00
#
_symmetry.space_group_name_H-M   'P 1'
#
loop_
_entity.id
_entity.type
_entity.pdbx_description
1 polymer ?
#
loop_
_entity_poly.entity_id
_entity_poly.type
_entity_poly.pdbx_seq_one_letter_code
_entity_poly.pdbx_strand_id
1 'polypeptide(L)'
;MEETPSIIELAVCVQRIRYSLLAAHTLLIWDFFSLLEEEIILIHKSPWTSVKIIYLICRYYPLFIWPMKMWSLMWDKDLSVCERATYLEIFLIPLQVLPRSMFMIRAWAFSGQDPYILCLLFTGLTLDIGTQICGYILHVLDGAGHYLFSVLGQTGCFHQHTGVHHRL
;
A
#
# COMPACT_ATOMS: atom_id res chain seq x y z
N MET A 1 14.68 10.48 -29.22
CA MET A 1 13.92 11.72 -28.94
C MET A 1 12.91 11.32 -27.90
N GLU A 2 13.33 11.38 -26.64
CA GLU A 2 12.56 10.92 -25.49
C GLU A 2 11.62 12.08 -25.13
N GLU A 3 10.33 11.95 -25.46
CA GLU A 3 9.34 12.95 -25.09
C GLU A 3 9.18 12.94 -23.58
N THR A 4 9.69 13.98 -22.93
CA THR A 4 9.39 14.25 -21.53
C THR A 4 7.88 14.49 -21.41
N PRO A 5 7.16 13.71 -20.57
CA PRO A 5 5.74 13.98 -20.34
C PRO A 5 5.60 15.41 -19.79
N SER A 6 4.61 16.15 -20.31
CA SER A 6 4.38 17.51 -19.84
C SER A 6 4.07 17.50 -18.34
N ILE A 7 4.64 18.44 -17.60
CA ILE A 7 4.56 18.54 -16.13
C ILE A 7 3.11 18.50 -15.60
N ILE A 8 2.16 18.97 -16.40
CA ILE A 8 0.73 18.99 -16.09
C ILE A 8 0.16 17.57 -16.02
N GLU A 9 0.55 16.68 -16.94
CA GLU A 9 0.10 15.28 -16.96
C GLU A 9 0.53 14.52 -15.69
N LEU A 10 1.75 14.79 -15.22
CA LEU A 10 2.26 14.20 -13.98
C LEU A 10 1.45 14.67 -12.75
N ALA A 11 1.15 15.97 -12.67
CA ALA A 11 0.34 16.52 -11.58
C ALA A 11 -1.09 15.93 -11.56
N VAL A 12 -1.72 15.80 -12.73
CA VAL A 12 -3.04 15.18 -12.89
C VAL A 12 -3.01 13.70 -12.50
N CYS A 13 -1.95 12.97 -12.90
CA CYS A 13 -1.76 11.56 -12.55
C CYS A 13 -1.70 11.36 -11.03
N VAL A 14 -0.90 12.18 -10.32
CA VAL A 14 -0.76 12.09 -8.86
C VAL A 14 -2.07 12.39 -8.14
N GLN A 15 -2.78 13.44 -8.57
CA GLN A 15 -4.09 13.76 -8.00
C GLN A 15 -5.08 12.61 -8.21
N ARG A 16 -5.13 12.04 -9.42
CA ARG A 16 -5.96 10.86 -9.71
C ARG A 16 -5.64 9.69 -8.79
N ILE A 17 -4.35 9.42 -8.54
CA ILE A 17 -3.91 8.38 -7.61
C ILE A 17 -4.39 8.70 -6.19
N ARG A 18 -4.24 9.95 -5.70
CA ARG A 18 -4.71 10.35 -4.36
C ARG A 18 -6.21 10.12 -4.19
N TYR A 19 -7.03 10.51 -5.17
CA TYR A 19 -8.48 10.32 -5.11
C TYR A 19 -8.90 8.85 -5.23
N SER A 20 -8.25 8.06 -6.10
CA SER A 20 -8.58 6.63 -6.23
C SER A 20 -8.23 5.86 -4.96
N LEU A 21 -7.10 6.21 -4.34
CA LEU A 21 -6.66 5.66 -3.07
C LEU A 21 -7.63 6.00 -1.92
N LEU A 22 -8.11 7.24 -1.85
CA LEU A 22 -9.11 7.65 -0.88
C LEU A 22 -10.43 6.89 -1.07
N ALA A 23 -10.90 6.78 -2.32
CA ALA A 23 -12.11 6.03 -2.65
C ALA A 23 -11.99 4.55 -2.26
N ALA A 24 -10.86 3.91 -2.58
CA ALA A 24 -10.59 2.53 -2.18
C ALA A 24 -10.57 2.37 -0.65
N HIS A 25 -10.03 3.35 0.08
CA HIS A 25 -10.03 3.32 1.53
C HIS A 25 -11.45 3.48 2.12
N THR A 26 -12.29 4.33 1.54
CA THR A 26 -13.70 4.45 1.94
C THR A 26 -14.45 3.13 1.76
N LEU A 27 -14.24 2.44 0.63
CA LEU A 27 -14.83 1.12 0.40
C LEU A 27 -14.35 0.09 1.43
N LEU A 28 -13.06 0.11 1.78
CA LEU A 28 -12.51 -0.77 2.82
C LEU A 28 -13.20 -0.54 4.18
N ILE A 29 -13.43 0.72 4.56
CA ILE A 29 -14.15 1.07 5.80
C ILE A 29 -15.59 0.58 5.73
N TRP A 30 -16.26 0.77 4.59
CA TRP A 30 -17.64 0.31 4.40
C TRP A 30 -17.78 -1.21 4.56
N ASP A 31 -16.91 -1.97 3.90
CA ASP A 31 -16.87 -3.44 4.01
C ASP A 31 -16.56 -3.88 5.45
N PHE A 32 -15.68 -3.14 6.14
CA PHE A 32 -15.38 -3.40 7.53
C PHE A 32 -16.63 -3.32 8.42
N PHE A 33 -17.39 -2.22 8.32
CA PHE A 33 -18.60 -2.02 9.11
C PHE A 33 -19.70 -3.02 8.74
N SER A 34 -19.86 -3.34 7.45
CA SER A 34 -20.90 -4.26 6.97
C SER A 34 -20.72 -5.67 7.53
N LEU A 35 -19.48 -6.12 7.71
CA LEU A 35 -19.17 -7.45 8.26
C LEU A 35 -18.92 -7.44 9.79
N LEU A 36 -19.04 -6.30 10.46
CA LEU A 36 -18.71 -6.18 11.88
C LEU A 36 -19.72 -6.93 12.77
N GLU A 37 -21.01 -6.87 12.42
CA GLU A 37 -22.08 -7.53 13.17
C GLU A 37 -21.93 -9.06 13.17
N GLU A 38 -21.75 -9.64 11.98
CA GLU A 38 -21.49 -11.08 11.83
C GLU A 38 -20.20 -11.49 12.56
N GLU A 39 -19.16 -10.65 12.48
CA GLU A 39 -17.87 -10.94 13.12
C GLU A 39 -18.00 -10.97 14.65
N ILE A 40 -18.73 -10.04 15.26
CA ILE A 40 -18.95 -10.01 16.72
C ILE A 40 -19.66 -11.29 17.16
N ILE A 41 -20.68 -11.73 16.43
CA ILE A 41 -21.45 -12.94 16.76
C ILE A 41 -20.56 -14.19 16.68
N LEU A 42 -19.74 -14.30 15.62
CA LEU A 42 -18.90 -15.48 15.36
C LEU A 42 -17.64 -15.55 16.23
N ILE A 43 -17.00 -14.41 16.48
CA ILE A 43 -15.72 -14.31 17.19
C ILE A 43 -15.94 -14.34 18.70
N HIS A 44 -17.00 -13.73 19.24
CA HIS A 44 -17.15 -13.60 20.69
C HIS A 44 -17.57 -14.91 21.39
N LYS A 45 -18.20 -15.86 20.66
CA LYS A 45 -18.62 -17.16 21.19
C LYS A 45 -17.63 -18.31 20.96
N SER A 46 -16.53 -18.09 20.24
CA SER A 46 -15.59 -19.15 19.83
C SER A 46 -14.23 -19.06 20.52
N PRO A 47 -13.62 -20.19 20.94
CA PRO A 47 -12.30 -20.20 21.57
C PRO A 47 -11.22 -19.54 20.70
N TRP A 48 -10.22 -18.97 21.34
CA TRP A 48 -9.11 -18.30 20.66
C TRP A 48 -8.21 -19.33 19.97
N THR A 49 -8.25 -19.38 18.64
CA THR A 49 -7.36 -20.20 17.80
C THR A 49 -6.32 -19.33 17.11
N SER A 50 -5.15 -19.89 16.78
CA SER A 50 -4.09 -19.16 16.07
C SER A 50 -4.56 -18.61 14.71
N VAL A 51 -5.46 -19.33 14.04
CA VAL A 51 -6.08 -18.90 12.76
C VAL A 51 -6.90 -17.62 12.95
N LYS A 52 -7.61 -17.48 14.08
CA LYS A 52 -8.38 -16.29 14.42
C LYS A 52 -7.49 -15.06 14.63
N ILE A 53 -6.34 -15.24 15.28
CA ILE A 53 -5.36 -14.15 15.48
C ILE A 53 -4.81 -13.68 14.13
N ILE A 54 -4.38 -14.61 13.28
CA ILE A 54 -3.89 -14.28 11.94
C ILE A 54 -4.98 -13.57 11.12
N TYR A 55 -6.23 -14.04 11.19
CA TYR A 55 -7.35 -13.40 10.52
C TYR A 55 -7.59 -11.96 10.99
N LEU A 56 -7.61 -11.72 12.31
CA LEU A 56 -7.76 -10.38 12.88
C LEU A 56 -6.61 -9.47 12.47
N ILE A 57 -5.37 -9.97 12.53
CA ILE A 57 -4.20 -9.21 12.07
C ILE A 57 -4.37 -8.84 10.60
N CYS A 58 -4.67 -9.80 9.71
CA CYS A 58 -4.85 -9.53 8.29
C CYS A 58 -5.97 -8.51 8.00
N ARG A 59 -7.01 -8.48 8.82
CA ARG A 59 -8.18 -7.62 8.58
C ARG A 59 -8.01 -6.21 9.16
N TYR A 60 -7.57 -6.11 10.41
CA TYR A 60 -7.46 -4.83 11.10
C TYR A 60 -6.19 -4.08 10.70
N TYR A 61 -5.14 -4.80 10.29
CA TYR A 61 -3.87 -4.17 9.93
C TYR A 61 -3.97 -3.20 8.74
N PRO A 62 -4.56 -3.55 7.58
CA PRO A 62 -4.75 -2.60 6.49
C PRO A 62 -5.57 -1.37 6.90
N LEU A 63 -6.54 -1.54 7.81
CA LEU A 63 -7.37 -0.44 8.29
C LEU A 63 -6.57 0.65 8.99
N PHE A 64 -5.48 0.30 9.68
CA PHE A 64 -4.59 1.26 10.35
C PHE A 64 -3.47 1.81 9.47
N ILE A 65 -2.88 0.96 8.62
CA ILE A 65 -1.73 1.38 7.79
C ILE A 65 -2.14 2.25 6.61
N TRP A 66 -3.30 1.98 5.99
CA TRP A 66 -3.76 2.78 4.86
C TRP A 66 -3.98 4.27 5.20
N PRO A 67 -4.63 4.63 6.31
CA PRO A 67 -4.69 6.02 6.77
C PRO A 67 -3.33 6.65 7.01
N MET A 68 -2.36 5.92 7.59
CA MET A 68 -1.01 6.43 7.79
C MET A 68 -0.31 6.73 6.46
N LYS A 69 -0.51 5.88 5.46
CA LYS A 69 0.02 6.09 4.11
C LYS A 69 -0.65 7.27 3.41
N MET A 70 -1.98 7.41 3.50
CA MET A 70 -2.69 8.59 2.99
C MET A 70 -2.23 9.87 3.67
N TRP A 71 -2.05 9.82 4.99
CA TRP A 71 -1.57 10.94 5.79
C TRP A 71 -0.19 11.43 5.34
N SER A 72 0.71 10.50 4.99
CA SER A 72 2.01 10.82 4.39
C SER A 72 1.85 11.45 2.99
N LEU A 73 0.93 10.93 2.17
CA LEU A 73 0.77 11.36 0.77
C LEU A 73 0.02 12.69 0.59
N MET A 74 -0.91 13.02 1.49
CA MET A 74 -1.85 14.14 1.33
C MET A 74 -1.47 15.41 2.10
N TRP A 75 -0.61 15.32 3.12
CA TRP A 75 -0.31 16.45 4.01
C TRP A 75 1.11 16.96 3.86
N ASP A 76 1.30 18.28 3.98
CA ASP A 76 2.60 18.95 3.90
C ASP A 76 3.38 18.71 5.19
N LYS A 77 4.47 17.95 5.10
CA LYS A 77 5.27 17.54 6.26
C LYS A 77 6.74 17.84 6.05
N ASP A 78 7.43 18.08 7.16
CA ASP A 78 8.88 18.18 7.20
C ASP A 78 9.55 16.89 6.72
N LEU A 79 10.73 17.05 6.10
CA LEU A 79 11.50 15.96 5.50
C LEU A 79 11.84 14.83 6.51
N SER A 80 12.05 15.16 7.78
CA SER A 80 12.38 14.21 8.84
C SER A 80 11.20 13.30 9.22
N VAL A 81 9.98 13.81 9.16
CA VAL A 81 8.75 13.03 9.37
C VAL A 81 8.56 12.06 8.22
N CYS A 82 8.95 12.48 7.02
CA CYS A 82 8.88 11.72 5.80
C CYS A 82 9.77 10.47 5.81
N GLU A 83 11.04 10.68 6.16
CA GLU A 83 12.02 9.60 6.25
C GLU A 83 11.59 8.54 7.27
N ARG A 84 11.09 8.97 8.43
CA ARG A 84 10.57 8.07 9.46
C ARG A 84 9.34 7.28 8.99
N ALA A 85 8.45 7.90 8.21
CA ALA A 85 7.29 7.23 7.64
C ALA A 85 7.72 6.12 6.65
N THR A 86 8.70 6.40 5.79
CA THR A 86 9.25 5.41 4.85
C THR A 86 9.87 4.21 5.58
N TYR A 87 10.66 4.45 6.64
CA TYR A 87 11.23 3.34 7.43
C TYR A 87 10.16 2.50 8.12
N LEU A 88 9.12 3.15 8.64
CA LEU A 88 7.98 2.46 9.24
C LEU A 88 7.27 1.60 8.19
N GLU A 89 7.05 2.12 6.98
CA GLU A 89 6.46 1.33 5.88
C GLU A 89 7.31 0.10 5.55
N ILE A 90 8.64 0.23 5.46
CA ILE A 90 9.56 -0.89 5.16
C ILE A 90 9.44 -2.01 6.19
N PHE A 91 9.46 -1.66 7.48
CA PHE A 91 9.31 -2.63 8.57
C PHE A 91 7.98 -3.39 8.51
N LEU A 92 6.97 -2.75 7.93
CA LEU A 92 5.58 -3.17 7.89
C LEU A 92 5.18 -3.91 6.59
N ILE A 93 6.06 -3.97 5.58
CA ILE A 93 5.87 -4.72 4.32
C ILE A 93 5.46 -6.19 4.54
N PRO A 94 6.17 -7.01 5.35
CA PRO A 94 5.83 -8.43 5.46
C PRO A 94 4.40 -8.66 5.96
N LEU A 95 3.89 -7.74 6.78
CA LEU A 95 2.55 -7.79 7.33
C LEU A 95 1.47 -7.43 6.29
N GLN A 96 1.83 -6.73 5.20
CA GLN A 96 0.94 -6.45 4.07
C GLN A 96 0.76 -7.64 3.11
N VAL A 97 1.63 -8.65 3.18
CA VAL A 97 1.52 -9.85 2.33
C VAL A 97 0.44 -10.80 2.85
N LEU A 98 0.18 -10.81 4.17
CA LEU A 98 -0.77 -11.73 4.79
C LEU A 98 -2.23 -11.56 4.33
N PRO A 99 -2.77 -10.33 4.19
CA PRO A 99 -4.12 -10.15 3.66
C PRO A 99 -4.23 -10.68 2.21
N ARG A 100 -3.22 -10.40 1.38
CA ARG A 100 -3.19 -10.83 -0.04
C ARG A 100 -3.20 -12.35 -0.17
N SER A 101 -2.41 -13.04 0.66
CA SER A 101 -2.39 -14.50 0.67
C SER A 101 -3.69 -15.10 1.21
N MET A 102 -4.34 -14.48 2.19
CA MET A 102 -5.65 -14.92 2.69
C MET A 102 -6.74 -14.80 1.63
N PHE A 103 -6.75 -13.72 0.84
CA PHE A 103 -7.67 -13.59 -0.30
C PHE A 103 -7.43 -14.70 -1.34
N MET A 104 -6.16 -15.00 -1.64
CA MET A 104 -5.81 -16.10 -2.56
C MET A 104 -6.31 -17.46 -2.06
N ILE A 105 -6.10 -17.81 -0.79
CA ILE A 105 -6.54 -19.09 -0.22
C ILE A 105 -8.07 -19.22 -0.31
N ARG A 106 -8.80 -18.15 -0.02
CA ARG A 106 -10.27 -18.12 -0.13
C ARG A 106 -10.75 -18.31 -1.56
N ALA A 107 -10.13 -17.59 -2.51
CA ALA A 107 -10.47 -17.72 -3.93
C ALA A 107 -10.24 -19.16 -4.42
N TRP A 108 -9.10 -19.77 -4.05
CA TRP A 108 -8.80 -21.16 -4.40
C TRP A 108 -9.81 -22.16 -3.81
N ALA A 109 -10.26 -21.94 -2.56
CA ALA A 109 -11.27 -22.78 -1.94
C ALA A 109 -12.63 -22.72 -2.66
N PHE A 110 -13.06 -21.54 -3.12
CA PHE A 110 -14.31 -21.38 -3.89
C PHE A 110 -14.21 -21.96 -5.30
N SER A 111 -13.02 -21.98 -5.88
CA SER A 111 -12.75 -22.50 -7.22
C SER A 111 -12.69 -24.03 -7.31
N GLY A 112 -13.17 -24.76 -6.30
CA GLY A 112 -13.17 -26.22 -6.29
C GLY A 112 -11.77 -26.84 -6.17
N GLN A 113 -10.81 -26.08 -5.62
CA GLN A 113 -9.43 -26.51 -5.39
C GLN A 113 -8.64 -26.89 -6.67
N ASP A 114 -9.05 -26.36 -7.82
CA ASP A 114 -8.34 -26.58 -9.09
C ASP A 114 -6.91 -26.00 -9.04
N PRO A 115 -5.86 -26.81 -9.33
CA PRO A 115 -4.47 -26.36 -9.33
C PRO A 115 -4.14 -25.32 -10.42
N TYR A 116 -4.88 -25.29 -11.53
CA TYR A 116 -4.69 -24.29 -12.60
C TYR A 116 -5.05 -22.88 -12.10
N ILE A 117 -6.13 -22.78 -11.31
CA ILE A 117 -6.56 -21.52 -10.72
C ILE A 117 -5.58 -21.07 -9.63
N LEU A 118 -5.02 -22.02 -8.86
CA LEU A 118 -3.97 -21.70 -7.90
C LEU A 118 -2.73 -21.11 -8.59
N CYS A 119 -2.30 -21.69 -9.71
CA CYS A 119 -1.17 -21.17 -10.48
C CYS A 119 -1.44 -19.73 -10.97
N LEU A 120 -2.63 -19.48 -11.50
CA LEU A 120 -3.04 -18.14 -11.95
C LEU A 120 -3.06 -17.12 -10.80
N LEU A 121 -3.58 -17.50 -9.64
CA LEU A 121 -3.61 -16.61 -8.48
C LEU A 121 -2.19 -16.34 -7.94
N PHE A 122 -1.31 -17.34 -7.98
CA PHE A 122 0.07 -17.21 -7.55
C PHE A 122 0.87 -16.28 -8.46
N THR A 123 0.69 -16.35 -9.79
CA THR A 123 1.34 -15.41 -10.72
C THR A 123 0.86 -13.98 -10.52
N GLY A 124 -0.43 -13.78 -10.20
CA GLY A 124 -0.94 -12.47 -9.81
C GLY A 124 -0.28 -11.93 -8.54
N LEU A 125 -0.11 -12.78 -7.52
CA LEU A 125 0.54 -12.39 -6.26
C LEU A 125 2.02 -12.04 -6.45
N THR A 126 2.76 -12.83 -7.23
CA THR A 126 4.18 -12.55 -7.49
C THR A 126 4.37 -11.32 -8.35
N LEU A 127 3.45 -11.04 -9.29
CA LEU A 127 3.45 -9.81 -10.06
C LEU A 127 3.22 -8.58 -9.17
N ASP A 128 2.23 -8.61 -8.28
CA ASP A 128 1.95 -7.51 -7.34
C ASP A 128 3.15 -7.20 -6.42
N ILE A 129 3.77 -8.26 -5.87
CA ILE A 129 4.98 -8.11 -5.05
C ILE A 129 6.14 -7.58 -5.90
N GLY A 130 6.30 -8.09 -7.13
CA GLY A 130 7.33 -7.67 -8.06
C GLY A 130 7.20 -6.18 -8.43
N THR A 131 6.00 -5.70 -8.71
CA THR A 131 5.73 -4.28 -9.01
C THR A 131 6.05 -3.39 -7.81
N GLN A 132 5.73 -3.81 -6.59
CA GLN A 132 6.07 -3.06 -5.37
C GLN A 132 7.59 -2.98 -5.14
N ILE A 133 8.31 -4.09 -5.30
CA ILE A 133 9.77 -4.13 -5.16
C ILE A 133 10.43 -3.28 -6.26
N CYS A 134 9.99 -3.42 -7.51
CA CYS A 134 10.51 -2.66 -8.64
C CYS A 134 10.24 -1.16 -8.47
N GLY A 135 9.02 -0.79 -8.07
CA GLY A 135 8.67 0.60 -7.77
C GLY A 135 9.55 1.19 -6.66
N TYR A 136 9.86 0.41 -5.62
CA TYR A 136 10.79 0.83 -4.58
C TYR A 136 12.22 1.02 -5.12
N ILE A 137 12.74 0.06 -5.89
CA ILE A 137 14.07 0.15 -6.48
C ILE A 137 14.19 1.37 -7.39
N LEU A 138 13.20 1.60 -8.25
CA LEU A 138 13.16 2.77 -9.14
C LEU A 138 13.06 4.07 -8.34
N HIS A 139 12.25 4.10 -7.29
CA HIS A 139 12.12 5.27 -6.43
C HIS A 139 13.42 5.61 -5.66
N VAL A 140 14.19 4.60 -5.25
CA VAL A 140 15.49 4.78 -4.60
C VAL A 140 16.59 5.17 -5.60
N LEU A 141 16.59 4.59 -6.80
CA LEU A 141 17.64 4.81 -7.80
C LEU A 141 17.49 6.12 -8.59
N ASP A 142 16.27 6.54 -8.92
CA ASP A 142 16.03 7.64 -9.86
C ASP A 142 15.91 9.02 -9.18
N GLY A 143 15.92 9.09 -7.85
CA GLY A 143 15.79 10.36 -7.12
C GLY A 143 14.53 11.16 -7.50
N ALA A 144 13.51 10.46 -8.02
CA ALA A 144 12.33 11.01 -8.68
C ALA A 144 11.47 11.93 -7.80
N GLY A 145 11.71 11.96 -6.48
CA GLY A 145 11.05 12.87 -5.56
C GLY A 145 11.30 14.35 -5.88
N HIS A 146 12.45 14.72 -6.47
CA HIS A 146 12.82 16.14 -6.65
C HIS A 146 11.96 16.89 -7.70
N TYR A 147 11.59 16.24 -8.80
CA TYR A 147 10.79 16.87 -9.86
C TYR A 147 9.30 16.91 -9.50
N LEU A 148 8.79 15.89 -8.80
CA LEU A 148 7.42 15.84 -8.30
C LEU A 148 7.19 16.88 -7.18
N PHE A 149 8.14 17.02 -6.25
CA PHE A 149 8.02 17.92 -5.10
C PHE A 149 7.98 19.41 -5.48
N SER A 150 8.73 19.82 -6.51
CA SER A 150 8.73 21.21 -7.01
C SER A 150 7.48 21.56 -7.83
N VAL A 151 6.85 20.56 -8.46
CA VAL A 151 5.66 20.71 -9.31
C VAL A 151 4.35 20.69 -8.52
N LEU A 152 4.24 19.83 -7.50
CA LEU A 152 3.04 19.67 -6.67
C LEU A 152 2.90 20.71 -5.55
N GLY A 153 3.71 21.77 -5.57
CA GLY A 153 3.61 22.87 -4.62
C GLY A 153 3.85 22.43 -3.18
N GLN A 154 4.93 21.67 -2.92
CA GLN A 154 5.32 21.18 -1.58
C GLN A 154 4.33 20.22 -0.90
N THR A 155 3.37 19.64 -1.64
CA THR A 155 2.38 18.73 -1.05
C THR A 155 2.78 17.25 -1.03
N GLY A 156 2.92 16.68 0.17
CA GLY A 156 3.13 15.25 0.42
C GLY A 156 4.58 14.77 0.50
N CYS A 157 4.72 13.52 0.93
CA CYS A 157 6.00 12.89 1.22
C CYS A 157 6.61 12.12 0.04
N PHE A 158 7.45 12.79 -0.74
CA PHE A 158 8.27 12.18 -1.78
C PHE A 158 9.73 12.23 -1.34
N HIS A 159 10.41 11.08 -1.30
CA HIS A 159 11.72 10.97 -0.66
C HIS A 159 12.76 11.84 -1.39
N GLN A 160 13.28 12.85 -0.68
CA GLN A 160 14.33 13.71 -1.15
C GLN A 160 15.68 13.15 -0.68
N HIS A 161 16.41 12.50 -1.59
CA HIS A 161 17.81 12.20 -1.30
C HIS A 161 18.63 13.45 -1.63
N THR A 162 18.84 14.31 -0.62
CA THR A 162 19.87 15.34 -0.73
C THR A 162 21.23 14.66 -0.72
N GLY A 163 21.69 14.23 -1.90
CA GLY A 163 23.09 13.99 -2.16
C GLY A 163 23.82 15.33 -2.08
N VAL A 164 24.04 15.82 -0.86
CA VAL A 164 24.98 16.90 -0.61
C VAL A 164 26.37 16.30 -0.82
N HIS A 165 26.84 16.39 -2.07
CA HIS A 165 28.26 16.44 -2.37
C HIS A 165 28.83 17.69 -1.68
N HIS A 166 29.11 17.61 -0.38
CA HIS A 166 30.09 18.47 0.24
C HIS A 166 31.46 17.98 -0.22
N ARG A 167 31.94 18.57 -1.31
CA ARG A 167 33.37 18.77 -1.51
C ARG A 167 33.90 19.54 -0.30
N LEU A 168 34.75 18.89 0.47
CA LEU A 168 35.90 19.49 1.14
C LEU A 168 37.11 18.61 0.78
#